data_AF-A0AAD8EUQ0-F1
#
_entry.id   AF-A0AAD8EUQ0-F1
#
_cell.length_a   1.000
_cell.length_b   1.000
_cell.length_c   1.000
_cell.angle_alpha   90.00
_cell.angle_beta   90.00
_cell.angle_gamma   90.00
#
_symmetry.space_group_name_H-M   'P 1'
#
loop_
_entity.id
_entity.type
_entity.pdbx_description
1 polymer ?
#
loop_
_entity_poly.entity_id
_entity_poly.type
_entity_poly.pdbx_seq_one_letter_code
_entity_poly.pdbx_strand_id
1 'polypeptide(L)'
;METRAVYALDMWWQLGVSGVERWKNHPTYVLGASQPVIGLCAQIKGLSARQLRLCTTYQDHMSSIGRGAKMGIGECQFQFRDRRWNCSTVQDSSVFGPLIQIASREAAFTHAISSAGVVHAVSRSCREGDLASCGCSRARRPKDLHRDWIWGGCGDNIEYGYRFAKAFVDARETERNHPRHSRELARMMMNLHNNEAGRK
;
A
#
# COMPACT_ATOMS: atom_id res chain seq x y z
N MET A 1 -0.84 -35.96 15.23
CA MET A 1 0.06 -34.89 15.70
C MET A 1 0.23 -33.90 14.56
N GLU A 2 -0.64 -32.89 14.52
CA GLU A 2 -0.64 -31.84 13.50
C GLU A 2 0.52 -30.88 13.73
N THR A 3 1.48 -30.88 12.81
CA THR A 3 2.54 -29.89 12.75
C THR A 3 1.97 -28.58 12.22
N ARG A 4 2.04 -27.54 13.06
CA ARG A 4 1.71 -26.14 12.78
C ARG A 4 2.26 -25.67 11.44
N ALA A 5 1.42 -25.58 10.41
CA ALA A 5 1.69 -24.76 9.24
C ALA A 5 1.56 -23.28 9.64
N VAL A 6 2.66 -22.71 10.12
CA VAL A 6 2.75 -21.26 10.36
C VAL A 6 2.69 -20.59 8.99
N TYR A 7 1.52 -20.03 8.69
CA TYR A 7 1.20 -19.30 7.46
C TYR A 7 2.36 -18.41 7.00
N ALA A 8 2.95 -18.75 5.84
CA ALA A 8 3.62 -17.77 5.01
C ALA A 8 2.55 -16.74 4.61
N LEU A 9 2.53 -15.61 5.31
CA LEU A 9 1.58 -14.54 5.04
C LEU A 9 2.09 -13.80 3.81
N ASP A 10 1.74 -14.28 2.62
CA ASP A 10 1.94 -13.52 1.39
C ASP A 10 1.22 -12.16 1.57
N MET A 11 1.94 -11.05 1.67
CA MET A 11 1.37 -9.71 1.91
C MET A 11 1.56 -8.79 0.71
N TRP A 12 0.66 -7.82 0.55
CA TRP A 12 0.70 -6.86 -0.57
C TRP A 12 2.00 -6.04 -0.63
N TRP A 13 2.76 -5.94 0.47
CA TRP A 13 4.08 -5.33 0.50
C TRP A 13 5.07 -5.95 -0.49
N GLN A 14 4.86 -7.20 -0.90
CA GLN A 14 5.65 -7.87 -1.92
C GLN A 14 5.65 -7.10 -3.26
N LEU A 15 4.61 -6.30 -3.51
CA LEU A 15 4.56 -5.40 -4.66
C LEU A 15 5.75 -4.43 -4.72
N GLY A 16 6.28 -3.99 -3.57
CA GLY A 16 7.41 -3.08 -3.48
C GLY A 16 8.79 -3.70 -3.72
N VAL A 17 8.90 -5.03 -3.59
CA VAL A 17 10.17 -5.77 -3.73
C VAL A 17 10.27 -6.42 -5.12
N SER A 18 9.20 -7.04 -5.60
CA SER A 18 9.19 -7.81 -6.86
C SER A 18 8.05 -7.46 -7.82
N GLY A 19 7.08 -6.63 -7.41
CA GLY A 19 5.89 -6.33 -8.21
C GLY A 19 6.05 -5.17 -9.20
N VAL A 20 6.83 -4.13 -8.86
CA VAL A 20 6.94 -2.90 -9.68
C VAL A 20 7.42 -3.17 -11.10
N GLU A 21 8.44 -4.02 -11.28
CA GLU A 21 9.03 -4.30 -12.61
C GLU A 21 8.08 -5.09 -13.51
N ARG A 22 7.19 -5.91 -12.94
CA ARG A 22 6.23 -6.72 -13.71
C ARG A 22 5.15 -5.86 -14.37
N TRP A 23 4.76 -4.75 -13.74
CA TRP A 23 3.75 -3.83 -14.27
C TRP A 23 4.31 -2.77 -15.23
N LYS A 24 5.60 -2.41 -15.13
CA LYS A 24 6.24 -1.49 -16.08
C LYS A 24 6.35 -2.06 -17.50
N ASN A 25 6.49 -3.37 -17.62
CA ASN A 25 6.77 -4.04 -18.89
C ASN A 25 5.54 -4.64 -19.59
N HIS A 26 4.33 -4.46 -19.03
CA HIS A 26 3.10 -4.87 -19.72
C HIS A 26 2.51 -3.67 -20.46
N PRO A 27 2.59 -3.65 -21.81
CA PRO A 27 1.93 -2.60 -22.58
C PRO A 27 0.42 -2.73 -22.35
N THR A 28 -0.19 -1.64 -21.89
CA THR A 28 -1.62 -1.57 -21.55
C THR A 28 -2.54 -1.76 -22.75
N TYR A 29 -2.03 -1.68 -23.98
CA TYR A 29 -2.78 -1.98 -25.20
C TYR A 29 -1.82 -2.49 -26.30
N VAL A 30 -1.75 -3.82 -26.52
CA VAL A 30 -1.26 -4.38 -27.79
C VAL A 30 -2.44 -5.09 -28.44
N LEU A 31 -2.90 -4.53 -29.55
CA LEU A 31 -3.88 -5.14 -30.45
C LEU A 31 -3.35 -6.52 -30.88
N GLY A 32 -3.83 -7.60 -30.26
CA GLY A 32 -3.63 -8.96 -30.75
C GLY A 32 -3.09 -10.02 -29.77
N ALA A 33 -2.66 -9.66 -28.56
CA ALA A 33 -2.24 -10.66 -27.56
C ALA A 33 -2.60 -10.24 -26.13
N SER A 34 -3.90 -10.22 -25.81
CA SER A 34 -4.35 -10.02 -24.45
C SER A 34 -4.08 -11.29 -23.63
N GLN A 35 -3.00 -11.33 -22.84
CA GLN A 35 -3.13 -12.07 -21.59
C GLN A 35 -4.32 -11.46 -20.86
N PRO A 36 -5.33 -12.24 -20.45
CA PRO A 36 -6.46 -11.69 -19.74
C PRO A 36 -5.91 -11.00 -18.50
N VAL A 37 -6.23 -9.72 -18.36
CA VAL A 37 -5.86 -8.86 -17.22
C VAL A 37 -6.11 -9.54 -15.86
N ILE A 38 -7.18 -10.35 -15.79
CA ILE A 38 -7.52 -11.21 -14.64
C ILE A 38 -6.32 -12.08 -14.23
N GLY A 39 -5.56 -12.59 -15.20
CA GLY A 39 -4.34 -13.35 -15.00
C GLY A 39 -3.19 -12.53 -14.42
N LEU A 40 -3.07 -11.23 -14.71
CA LEU A 40 -1.98 -10.40 -14.19
C LEU A 40 -2.16 -10.11 -12.69
N CYS A 41 -3.37 -9.76 -12.27
CA CYS A 41 -3.70 -9.57 -10.86
C CYS A 41 -3.63 -10.88 -10.07
N ALA A 42 -4.06 -12.00 -10.65
CA ALA A 42 -4.00 -13.32 -10.01
C ALA A 42 -2.57 -13.86 -9.86
N GLN A 43 -1.62 -13.41 -10.68
CA GLN A 43 -0.20 -13.75 -10.56
C GLN A 43 0.49 -13.03 -9.39
N ILE A 44 -0.12 -11.99 -8.81
CA ILE A 44 0.43 -11.28 -7.66
C ILE A 44 0.16 -12.13 -6.42
N LYS A 45 1.22 -12.78 -5.94
CA LYS A 45 1.19 -13.44 -4.63
C LYS A 45 0.95 -12.39 -3.54
N GLY A 46 0.08 -12.73 -2.59
CA GLY A 46 -0.15 -11.91 -1.41
C GLY A 46 -1.23 -10.84 -1.50
N LEU A 47 -2.04 -10.82 -2.55
CA LEU A 47 -3.30 -10.08 -2.51
C LEU A 47 -4.38 -10.88 -1.78
N SER A 48 -5.12 -10.22 -0.90
CA SER A 48 -6.36 -10.75 -0.34
C SER A 48 -7.50 -10.73 -1.37
N ALA A 49 -8.64 -11.38 -1.09
CA ALA A 49 -9.72 -11.50 -2.07
C ALA A 49 -10.31 -10.14 -2.49
N ARG A 50 -10.43 -9.20 -1.55
CA ARG A 50 -10.88 -7.82 -1.78
C ARG A 50 -9.80 -6.98 -2.47
N GLN A 51 -8.52 -7.19 -2.15
CA GLN A 51 -7.41 -6.55 -2.88
C GLN A 51 -7.35 -7.02 -4.34
N LEU A 52 -7.63 -8.30 -4.61
CA LEU A 52 -7.69 -8.84 -5.95
C LEU A 52 -8.81 -8.17 -6.77
N ARG A 53 -10.00 -7.98 -6.17
CA ARG A 53 -11.10 -7.22 -6.81
C ARG A 53 -10.67 -5.79 -7.12
N LEU A 54 -10.04 -5.10 -6.17
CA LEU A 54 -9.52 -3.74 -6.39
C LEU A 54 -8.48 -3.71 -7.51
N CYS A 55 -7.57 -4.69 -7.56
CA CYS A 55 -6.59 -4.81 -8.65
C CYS A 55 -7.27 -4.95 -10.02
N THR A 56 -8.30 -5.80 -10.12
CA THR A 56 -9.02 -5.99 -11.39
C THR A 56 -9.77 -4.73 -11.83
N THR A 57 -10.27 -3.93 -10.89
CA THR A 57 -11.01 -2.69 -11.17
C THR A 57 -10.08 -1.50 -11.43
N TYR A 58 -8.98 -1.39 -10.71
CA TYR A 58 -8.06 -0.23 -10.68
C TYR A 58 -6.64 -0.66 -11.06
N GLN A 59 -6.48 -1.22 -12.25
CA GLN A 59 -5.23 -1.83 -12.71
C GLN A 59 -4.08 -0.82 -12.83
N ASP A 60 -4.38 0.36 -13.34
CA ASP A 60 -3.47 1.51 -13.46
C ASP A 60 -2.91 1.98 -12.11
N HIS A 61 -3.56 1.62 -10.99
CA HIS A 61 -3.11 1.97 -9.64
C HIS A 61 -2.03 1.03 -9.10
N MET A 62 -1.93 -0.19 -9.64
CA MET A 62 -1.08 -1.23 -9.05
C MET A 62 0.41 -0.89 -9.11
N SER A 63 0.85 -0.21 -10.17
CA SER A 63 2.21 0.31 -10.29
C SER A 63 2.51 1.34 -9.20
N SER A 64 1.57 2.24 -8.92
CA SER A 64 1.68 3.27 -7.89
C SER A 64 1.62 2.71 -6.47
N ILE A 65 0.79 1.68 -6.21
CA ILE A 65 0.82 0.93 -4.94
C ILE A 65 2.18 0.28 -4.73
N GLY A 66 2.73 -0.37 -5.76
CA GLY A 66 4.05 -0.98 -5.69
C GLY A 66 5.16 0.06 -5.43
N ARG A 67 5.14 1.20 -6.11
CA ARG A 67 6.05 2.34 -5.83
C ARG A 67 5.91 2.81 -4.39
N GLY A 68 4.69 2.97 -3.89
CA GLY A 68 4.42 3.39 -2.51
C GLY A 68 4.91 2.39 -1.47
N ALA A 69 4.70 1.09 -1.70
CA ALA A 69 5.24 0.03 -0.87
C ALA A 69 6.78 0.07 -0.82
N LYS A 70 7.43 0.19 -2.00
CA LYS A 70 8.89 0.28 -2.12
C LYS A 70 9.44 1.50 -1.37
N MET A 71 8.77 2.64 -1.48
CA MET A 71 9.13 3.87 -0.77
C MET A 71 9.01 3.68 0.76
N GLY A 72 7.90 3.10 1.24
CA GLY A 72 7.70 2.83 2.66
C GLY A 72 8.75 1.87 3.24
N ILE A 73 9.10 0.81 2.50
CA ILE A 73 10.18 -0.11 2.88
C ILE A 73 11.53 0.62 2.95
N GLY A 74 11.87 1.40 1.92
CA GLY A 74 13.13 2.15 1.87
C GLY A 74 13.25 3.16 3.01
N GLU A 75 12.17 3.87 3.32
CA GLU A 75 12.15 4.82 4.44
C GLU A 75 12.26 4.11 5.79
N CYS A 76 11.61 2.95 5.94
CA CYS A 76 11.75 2.14 7.15
C CYS A 76 13.20 1.68 7.37
N GLN A 77 13.86 1.19 6.32
CA GLN A 77 15.28 0.82 6.36
C GLN A 77 16.16 2.02 6.70
N PHE A 78 15.87 3.18 6.12
CA PHE A 78 16.60 4.41 6.39
C PHE A 78 16.50 4.85 7.86
N GLN A 79 15.29 4.86 8.42
CA GLN A 79 15.03 5.26 9.81
C GLN A 79 15.63 4.30 10.84
N PHE A 80 15.70 3.01 10.51
CA PHE A 80 16.17 1.97 11.42
C PHE A 80 17.61 1.47 11.12
N ARG A 81 18.34 2.09 10.18
CA ARG A 81 19.68 1.63 9.74
C ARG A 81 20.69 1.38 10.86
N ASP A 82 20.62 2.16 11.94
CA ASP A 82 21.54 2.10 13.09
C ASP A 82 20.91 1.40 14.32
N ARG A 83 19.84 0.62 14.11
CA ARG A 83 19.12 -0.13 15.16
C ARG A 83 19.37 -1.63 15.04
N ARG A 84 19.19 -2.36 16.15
CA ARG A 84 19.30 -3.84 16.18
C ARG A 84 18.35 -4.52 15.19
N TRP A 85 17.14 -4.00 15.08
CA TRP A 85 16.23 -4.33 13.99
C TRP A 85 16.30 -3.18 12.98
N ASN A 86 16.80 -3.46 11.78
CA ASN A 86 17.13 -2.45 10.76
C ASN A 86 16.10 -2.40 9.61
N CYS A 87 14.93 -2.99 9.79
CA CYS A 87 13.88 -3.08 8.77
C CYS A 87 14.32 -3.75 7.45
N SER A 88 15.34 -4.61 7.47
CA SER A 88 15.75 -5.39 6.31
C SER A 88 14.60 -6.27 5.80
N THR A 89 14.41 -6.28 4.48
CA THR A 89 13.44 -7.20 3.85
C THR A 89 14.00 -8.61 3.81
N VAL A 90 13.17 -9.60 4.12
CA VAL A 90 13.48 -11.02 3.89
C VAL A 90 13.07 -11.41 2.46
N GLN A 91 13.74 -12.41 1.87
CA GLN A 91 13.37 -12.95 0.55
C GLN A 91 12.02 -13.71 0.55
N ASP A 92 11.36 -13.80 1.71
CA ASP A 92 10.05 -14.42 1.87
C ASP A 92 8.89 -13.51 1.42
N SER A 93 7.75 -14.14 1.13
CA SER A 93 6.54 -13.49 0.59
C SER A 93 5.87 -12.47 1.53
N SER A 94 6.24 -12.43 2.81
CA SER A 94 5.72 -11.46 3.77
C SER A 94 6.51 -10.14 3.83
N VAL A 95 7.66 -10.06 3.15
CA VAL A 95 8.62 -8.93 3.12
C VAL A 95 9.28 -8.61 4.47
N PHE A 96 8.51 -8.59 5.57
CA PHE A 96 8.98 -8.27 6.93
C PHE A 96 9.02 -9.49 7.88
N GLY A 97 8.86 -10.71 7.36
CA GLY A 97 9.04 -11.96 8.12
C GLY A 97 8.00 -12.15 9.24
N PRO A 98 8.36 -12.80 10.36
CA PRO A 98 7.46 -13.01 11.52
C PRO A 98 7.10 -11.74 12.29
N LEU A 99 7.81 -10.62 12.06
CA LEU A 99 7.60 -9.36 12.78
C LEU A 99 6.13 -8.90 12.73
N ILE A 100 5.48 -9.09 11.59
CA ILE A 100 4.08 -8.72 11.32
C ILE A 100 3.07 -9.56 12.11
N GLN A 101 3.50 -10.70 12.66
CA GLN A 101 2.68 -11.56 13.51
C GLN A 101 2.71 -11.10 14.97
N ILE A 102 3.71 -10.30 15.33
CA ILE A 102 3.92 -9.80 16.69
C ILE A 102 3.41 -8.36 16.74
N ALA A 103 2.63 -8.05 17.78
CA ALA A 103 2.17 -6.70 18.05
C ALA A 103 3.29 -5.85 18.69
N SER A 104 4.33 -5.52 17.91
CA SER A 104 5.48 -4.72 18.37
C SER A 104 5.43 -3.27 17.87
N ARG A 105 6.31 -2.42 18.42
CA ARG A 105 6.45 -1.02 17.98
C ARG A 105 6.96 -0.92 16.55
N GLU A 106 7.85 -1.82 16.16
CA GLU A 106 8.40 -1.96 14.81
C GLU A 106 7.29 -2.34 13.82
N ALA A 107 6.44 -3.31 14.18
CA ALA A 107 5.27 -3.66 13.36
C ALA A 107 4.33 -2.45 13.18
N ALA A 108 4.07 -1.70 14.25
CA ALA A 108 3.26 -0.50 14.19
C ALA A 108 3.83 0.55 13.22
N PHE A 109 5.15 0.81 13.30
CA PHE A 109 5.82 1.72 12.39
C PHE A 109 5.73 1.25 10.93
N THR A 110 5.98 -0.04 10.67
CA THR A 110 5.92 -0.62 9.32
C THR A 110 4.54 -0.48 8.68
N HIS A 111 3.47 -0.70 9.45
CA HIS A 111 2.10 -0.48 9.00
C HIS A 111 1.84 0.99 8.65
N ALA A 112 2.25 1.92 9.52
CA ALA A 112 2.09 3.34 9.30
C ALA A 112 2.86 3.84 8.07
N ILE A 113 4.18 3.59 8.01
CA ILE A 113 5.02 4.12 6.92
C ILE A 113 4.67 3.53 5.56
N SER A 114 4.23 2.28 5.53
CA SER A 114 3.79 1.66 4.27
C SER A 114 2.46 2.21 3.79
N SER A 115 1.52 2.47 4.71
CA SER A 115 0.25 3.11 4.36
C SER A 115 0.46 4.55 3.90
N ALA A 116 1.38 5.28 4.55
CA ALA A 116 1.82 6.62 4.14
C ALA A 116 2.42 6.60 2.72
N GLY A 117 3.30 5.64 2.43
CA GLY A 117 3.93 5.47 1.13
C GLY A 117 2.91 5.26 0.00
N VAL A 118 1.85 4.48 0.25
CA VAL A 118 0.77 4.29 -0.75
C VAL A 118 -0.02 5.58 -0.97
N VAL A 119 -0.39 6.32 0.08
CA VAL A 119 -1.06 7.63 -0.06
C VAL A 119 -0.20 8.56 -0.91
N HIS A 120 1.07 8.71 -0.54
CA HIS A 120 2.01 9.59 -1.24
C HIS A 120 2.12 9.22 -2.73
N ALA A 121 2.39 7.95 -3.04
CA ALA A 121 2.59 7.51 -4.41
C ALA A 121 1.33 7.66 -5.27
N VAL A 122 0.15 7.28 -4.75
CA VAL A 122 -1.12 7.39 -5.48
C VAL A 122 -1.49 8.87 -5.70
N SER A 123 -1.39 9.71 -4.68
CA SER A 123 -1.70 11.13 -4.80
C SER A 123 -0.81 11.86 -5.80
N ARG A 124 0.47 11.48 -5.85
CA ARG A 124 1.42 12.01 -6.82
C ARG A 124 1.16 11.51 -8.24
N SER A 125 0.76 10.25 -8.39
CA SER A 125 0.36 9.69 -9.69
C SER A 125 -0.87 10.40 -10.26
N CYS A 126 -1.83 10.80 -9.40
CA CYS A 126 -2.95 11.63 -9.81
C CYS A 126 -2.52 13.00 -10.35
N ARG A 127 -1.51 13.62 -9.73
CA ARG A 127 -0.95 14.90 -10.18
C ARG A 127 -0.23 14.76 -11.52
N GLU A 128 0.46 13.66 -11.72
CA GLU A 128 1.24 13.36 -12.93
C GLU A 128 0.36 12.91 -14.11
N GLY A 129 -0.90 12.56 -13.86
CA GLY A 129 -1.84 12.09 -14.89
C GLY A 129 -1.68 10.61 -15.24
N ASP A 130 -0.96 9.85 -14.41
CA ASP A 130 -0.73 8.41 -14.58
C ASP A 130 -2.00 7.57 -14.38
N LEU A 131 -3.00 8.11 -13.66
CA LEU A 131 -4.21 7.40 -13.24
C LEU A 131 -5.45 8.01 -13.89
N ALA A 132 -6.27 7.18 -14.54
CA ALA A 132 -7.44 7.66 -15.28
C ALA A 132 -8.61 8.12 -14.37
N SER A 133 -8.62 7.65 -13.12
CA SER A 133 -9.69 7.86 -12.14
C SER A 133 -9.58 9.18 -11.37
N CYS A 134 -8.45 9.88 -11.46
CA CYS A 134 -8.16 11.07 -10.67
C CYS A 134 -7.34 12.10 -11.47
N GLY A 135 -7.17 13.28 -10.89
CA GLY A 135 -6.34 14.35 -11.43
C GLY A 135 -5.81 15.23 -10.30
N CYS A 136 -5.44 16.47 -10.62
CA CYS A 136 -4.93 17.44 -9.64
C CYS A 136 -5.83 17.62 -8.41
N SER A 137 -5.21 17.99 -7.29
CA SER A 137 -5.92 18.39 -6.07
C SER A 137 -6.94 19.49 -6.32
N ARG A 138 -8.11 19.37 -5.67
CA ARG A 138 -9.15 20.41 -5.63
C ARG A 138 -9.04 21.29 -4.36
N ALA A 139 -7.87 21.28 -3.72
CA ALA A 139 -7.62 22.07 -2.53
C ALA A 139 -7.83 23.56 -2.81
N ARG A 140 -8.63 24.20 -1.94
CA ARG A 140 -8.86 25.64 -1.99
C ARG A 140 -7.58 26.37 -1.58
N ARG A 141 -7.44 27.61 -2.05
CA ARG A 141 -6.42 28.54 -1.57
C ARG A 141 -6.39 28.56 -0.03
N PRO A 142 -5.23 28.35 0.60
CA PRO A 142 -5.08 28.48 2.04
C PRO A 142 -5.46 29.89 2.52
N LYS A 143 -6.19 29.98 3.63
CA LYS A 143 -6.69 31.28 4.16
C LYS A 143 -5.56 32.19 4.64
N ASP A 144 -4.45 31.59 5.04
CA ASP A 144 -3.22 32.18 5.54
C ASP A 144 -2.21 32.53 4.43
N LEU A 145 -2.50 32.19 3.16
CA LEU A 145 -1.61 32.53 2.05
C LEU A 145 -1.62 34.03 1.78
N HIS A 146 -0.44 34.66 1.87
CA HIS A 146 -0.24 36.09 1.64
C HIS A 146 -0.89 36.56 0.33
N ARG A 147 -1.54 37.73 0.34
CA ARG A 147 -2.37 38.22 -0.78
C ARG A 147 -1.59 38.34 -2.09
N ASP A 148 -0.31 38.68 -2.00
CA ASP A 148 0.58 38.85 -3.16
C ASP A 148 0.94 37.52 -3.85
N TRP A 149 0.74 36.40 -3.17
CA TRP A 149 1.02 35.08 -3.73
C TRP A 149 -0.20 34.54 -4.46
N ILE A 150 -0.01 34.02 -5.66
CA ILE A 150 -1.07 33.39 -6.45
C ILE A 150 -1.12 31.90 -6.10
N TRP A 151 -2.30 31.42 -5.71
CA TRP A 151 -2.52 29.97 -5.53
C TRP A 151 -2.87 29.35 -6.88
N GLY A 152 -2.14 28.32 -7.28
CA GLY A 152 -2.36 27.65 -8.55
C GLY A 152 -1.41 26.48 -8.77
N GLY A 153 -1.41 25.97 -10.01
CA GLY A 153 -0.68 24.77 -10.39
C GLY A 153 -1.46 23.48 -10.12
N CYS A 154 -0.81 22.35 -10.38
CA CYS A 154 -1.35 21.02 -10.14
C CYS A 154 -0.68 20.43 -8.90
N GLY A 155 -1.41 20.36 -7.78
CA GLY A 155 -0.94 19.75 -6.54
C GLY A 155 -1.36 18.28 -6.41
N ASP A 156 -0.68 17.55 -5.53
CA ASP A 156 -0.97 16.14 -5.23
C ASP A 156 -2.39 15.96 -4.66
N ASN A 157 -3.14 14.98 -5.19
CA ASN A 157 -4.51 14.72 -4.78
C ASN A 157 -4.56 13.81 -3.54
N ILE A 158 -4.30 14.40 -2.38
CA ILE A 158 -4.23 13.69 -1.09
C ILE A 158 -5.57 13.05 -0.71
N GLU A 159 -6.70 13.71 -1.00
CA GLU A 159 -8.04 13.18 -0.70
C GLU A 159 -8.30 11.86 -1.44
N TYR A 160 -7.95 11.80 -2.73
CA TYR A 160 -8.05 10.58 -3.52
C TYR A 160 -7.11 9.49 -3.00
N GLY A 161 -5.82 9.82 -2.81
CA GLY A 161 -4.82 8.87 -2.33
C GLY A 161 -5.17 8.29 -0.97
N TYR A 162 -5.67 9.09 -0.03
CA TYR A 162 -6.16 8.65 1.27
C TYR A 162 -7.29 7.61 1.13
N ARG A 163 -8.31 7.92 0.33
CA ARG A 163 -9.48 7.03 0.13
C ARG A 163 -9.08 5.71 -0.50
N PHE A 164 -8.25 5.76 -1.53
CA PHE A 164 -7.79 4.58 -2.24
C PHE A 164 -6.88 3.72 -1.34
N ALA A 165 -5.90 4.33 -0.66
CA ALA A 165 -5.01 3.64 0.26
C ALA A 165 -5.79 2.95 1.39
N LYS A 166 -6.77 3.63 1.98
CA LYS A 166 -7.66 3.03 2.99
C LYS A 166 -8.39 1.81 2.44
N ALA A 167 -8.98 1.92 1.24
CA ALA A 167 -9.70 0.81 0.62
C ALA A 167 -8.81 -0.40 0.33
N PHE A 168 -7.57 -0.18 -0.10
CA PHE A 168 -6.64 -1.23 -0.50
C PHE A 168 -5.82 -1.82 0.66
N VAL A 169 -5.23 -0.98 1.51
CA VAL A 169 -4.34 -1.39 2.61
C VAL A 169 -5.14 -2.08 3.73
N ASP A 170 -6.33 -1.57 4.07
CA ASP A 170 -7.17 -2.13 5.14
C ASP A 170 -8.02 -3.32 4.67
N ALA A 171 -8.01 -3.64 3.37
CA ALA A 171 -8.82 -4.70 2.78
C ALA A 171 -8.62 -6.06 3.48
N ARG A 172 -7.37 -6.43 3.75
CA ARG A 172 -7.04 -7.69 4.41
C ARG A 172 -7.50 -7.75 5.86
N GLU A 173 -7.31 -6.67 6.61
CA GLU A 173 -7.71 -6.60 8.02
C GLU A 173 -9.23 -6.63 8.17
N THR A 174 -9.96 -6.07 7.20
CA THR A 174 -11.44 -5.99 7.23
C THR A 174 -12.16 -7.16 6.57
N GLU A 175 -11.44 -8.10 5.95
CA GLU A 175 -12.02 -9.27 5.28
C GLU A 175 -12.50 -10.35 6.25
N ARG A 176 -11.92 -10.41 7.45
CA ARG A 176 -12.21 -11.45 8.44
C ARG A 176 -12.81 -10.82 9.68
N ASN A 177 -13.89 -11.42 10.17
CA ASN A 177 -14.43 -11.09 11.48
C ASN A 177 -13.75 -11.95 12.54
N HIS A 178 -13.30 -11.30 13.61
CA HIS A 178 -12.68 -11.97 14.74
C HIS A 178 -13.62 -11.95 15.95
N PRO A 179 -13.65 -13.01 16.79
CA PRO A 179 -14.46 -13.03 18.00
C PRO A 179 -14.11 -11.85 18.93
N ARG A 180 -15.11 -11.37 19.67
CA ARG A 180 -14.88 -10.33 20.70
C ARG A 180 -13.87 -10.83 21.72
N HIS A 181 -13.02 -9.92 22.20
CA HIS A 181 -11.93 -10.19 23.17
C HIS A 181 -10.86 -11.19 22.69
N SER A 182 -10.80 -11.50 21.39
CA SER A 182 -9.72 -12.33 20.83
C SER A 182 -8.44 -11.52 20.59
N ARG A 183 -7.29 -12.20 20.64
CA ARG A 183 -5.98 -11.59 20.35
C ARG A 183 -5.89 -11.13 18.91
N GLU A 184 -6.53 -11.86 18.00
CA GLU A 184 -6.62 -11.56 16.58
C GLU A 184 -7.41 -10.27 16.34
N LEU A 185 -8.53 -10.07 17.04
CA LEU A 185 -9.29 -8.82 16.98
C LEU A 185 -8.45 -7.64 17.47
N ALA A 186 -7.73 -7.78 18.59
CA ALA A 186 -6.86 -6.73 19.10
C ALA A 186 -5.76 -6.35 18.09
N ARG A 187 -5.14 -7.36 17.45
CA ARG A 187 -4.12 -7.14 16.41
C ARG A 187 -4.71 -6.46 15.17
N MET A 188 -5.86 -6.91 14.69
CA MET A 188 -6.57 -6.28 13.57
C MET A 188 -6.85 -4.79 13.85
N MET A 189 -7.38 -4.48 15.03
CA MET A 189 -7.66 -3.10 15.45
C MET A 189 -6.39 -2.25 15.54
N MET A 190 -5.30 -2.82 16.07
CA MET A 190 -3.99 -2.16 16.10
C MET A 190 -3.47 -1.87 14.68
N ASN A 191 -3.55 -2.85 13.76
CA ASN A 191 -3.11 -2.67 12.38
C ASN A 191 -3.92 -1.57 11.67
N LEU A 192 -5.25 -1.59 11.81
CA LEU A 192 -6.13 -0.53 11.27
C LEU A 192 -5.78 0.85 11.83
N HIS A 193 -5.51 0.94 13.14
CA HIS A 193 -5.10 2.18 13.79
C HIS A 193 -3.77 2.69 13.23
N ASN A 194 -2.76 1.82 13.12
CA ASN A 194 -1.43 2.19 12.62
C ASN A 194 -1.46 2.59 11.15
N ASN A 195 -2.22 1.85 10.31
CA ASN A 195 -2.42 2.24 8.93
C ASN A 195 -3.05 3.64 8.84
N GLU A 196 -4.09 3.91 9.65
CA GLU A 196 -4.74 5.21 9.70
C GLU A 196 -3.80 6.33 10.18
N ALA A 197 -2.97 6.05 11.18
CA ALA A 197 -1.96 7.00 11.67
C ALA A 197 -0.96 7.39 10.57
N GLY A 198 -0.58 6.45 9.70
CA GLY A 198 0.30 6.75 8.56
C GLY A 198 -0.38 7.49 7.41
N ARG A 199 -1.71 7.43 7.28
CA ARG A 199 -2.44 8.11 6.20
C ARG A 199 -2.76 9.57 6.49
N LYS A 200 -2.72 9.98 7.75
CA LYS A 200 -3.02 11.34 8.21
C LYS A 200 -1.75 12.20 8.21
#